data_AF-W9YIN2-F1
#
_entry.id   AF-W9YIN2-F1
#
_cell.length_a   1.000
_cell.length_b   1.000
_cell.length_c   1.000
_cell.angle_alpha   90.00
_cell.angle_beta   90.00
_cell.angle_gamma   90.00
#
_symmetry.space_group_name_H-M   'P 1'
#
loop_
_entity.id
_entity.type
_entity.pdbx_description
1 polymer ?
#
loop_
_entity_poly.entity_id
_entity_poly.type
_entity_poly.pdbx_seq_one_letter_code
_entity_poly.pdbx_strand_id
1 'polypeptide(L)'
;MKLSPPVEDGPVTSCNCSICHRNGSLMVYPLESNISWESGLDEMTTYTFGQKRIAHTFCPTCGTSIGGKSTHANFFGDNRAINVSTLNRLMLCPLHYKSTGRNQSTILD
;
A
#
# COMPACT_ATOMS: atom_id res chain seq x y z
N MET A 1 11.11 -5.62 -4.81
CA MET A 1 9.90 -6.46 -4.58
C MET A 1 9.10 -6.58 -5.87
N LYS A 2 8.39 -7.69 -6.06
CA LYS A 2 7.56 -7.98 -7.24
C LYS A 2 6.17 -8.47 -6.83
N LEU A 3 5.15 -8.17 -7.64
CA LEU A 3 3.76 -8.58 -7.42
C LEU A 3 3.31 -9.61 -8.47
N SER A 4 2.39 -10.49 -8.09
CA SER A 4 1.73 -11.43 -9.00
C SER A 4 0.20 -11.46 -8.75
N PRO A 5 -0.66 -11.11 -9.71
CA PRO A 5 -0.32 -10.55 -11.01
C PRO A 5 0.38 -9.17 -10.89
N PRO A 6 1.03 -8.70 -11.96
CA PRO A 6 1.57 -7.35 -12.03
C PRO A 6 0.54 -6.27 -11.67
N VAL A 7 1.03 -5.10 -11.23
CA VAL A 7 0.17 -4.03 -10.70
C VAL A 7 -0.75 -3.45 -11.77
N GLU A 8 -0.34 -3.46 -13.03
CA GLU A 8 -1.10 -2.98 -14.20
C GLU A 8 -2.41 -3.75 -14.41
N ASP A 9 -2.52 -4.96 -13.86
CA ASP A 9 -3.72 -5.79 -13.95
C ASP A 9 -4.74 -5.51 -12.84
N GLY A 10 -4.39 -4.65 -11.86
CA GLY A 10 -5.16 -4.43 -10.64
C GLY A 10 -5.61 -2.98 -10.41
N PRO A 11 -6.68 -2.76 -9.62
CA PRO A 11 -7.13 -1.41 -9.29
C PRO A 11 -6.15 -0.72 -8.34
N VAL A 12 -5.68 0.46 -8.74
CA VAL A 12 -4.91 1.36 -7.88
C VAL A 12 -5.85 2.22 -7.04
N THR A 13 -5.52 2.38 -5.77
CA THR A 13 -6.36 3.09 -4.80
C THR A 13 -5.65 4.29 -4.21
N SER A 14 -6.25 5.47 -4.34
CA SER A 14 -5.87 6.66 -3.58
C SER A 14 -6.71 6.72 -2.31
N CYS A 15 -6.10 6.43 -1.17
CA CYS A 15 -6.79 6.43 0.12
C CYS A 15 -6.80 7.83 0.74
N ASN A 16 -7.97 8.29 1.21
CA ASN A 16 -8.12 9.61 1.84
C ASN A 16 -7.70 9.68 3.32
N CYS A 17 -7.06 8.63 3.85
CA CYS A 17 -6.54 8.65 5.21
C CYS A 17 -5.45 9.73 5.34
N SER A 18 -5.38 10.44 6.47
CA SER A 18 -4.49 11.61 6.59
C SER A 18 -3.01 11.29 6.38
N ILE A 19 -2.53 10.12 6.81
CA ILE A 19 -1.16 9.66 6.51
C ILE A 19 -0.98 9.28 5.03
N CYS A 20 -1.96 8.60 4.44
CA CYS A 20 -1.95 8.17 3.04
C CYS A 20 -1.91 9.39 2.11
N HIS A 21 -2.75 10.38 2.39
CA HIS A 21 -2.85 11.63 1.65
C HIS A 21 -1.56 12.45 1.76
N ARG A 22 -1.01 12.64 2.98
CA ARG A 22 0.26 13.36 3.17
C ARG A 22 1.45 12.69 2.50
N ASN A 23 1.48 11.35 2.47
CA ASN A 23 2.53 10.58 1.81
C ASN A 23 2.32 10.46 0.29
N GLY A 24 1.23 11.03 -0.27
CA GLY A 24 0.90 10.89 -1.69
C GLY A 24 0.78 9.43 -2.14
N SER A 25 0.38 8.53 -1.24
CA SER A 25 0.47 7.09 -1.50
C SER A 25 -0.66 6.60 -2.40
N LEU A 26 -0.28 5.88 -3.44
CA LEU A 26 -1.17 5.12 -4.32
C LEU A 26 -0.98 3.63 -4.01
N MET A 27 -2.04 2.96 -3.58
CA MET A 27 -1.94 1.62 -3.00
C MET A 27 -2.60 0.56 -3.88
N VAL A 28 -2.00 -0.63 -3.89
CA VAL A 28 -2.66 -1.89 -4.26
C VAL A 28 -2.68 -2.84 -3.08
N TYR A 29 -3.55 -3.85 -3.13
CA TYR A 29 -3.82 -4.76 -1.99
C TYR A 29 -3.68 -6.24 -2.36
N PRO A 30 -2.51 -6.70 -2.85
CA PRO A 30 -2.29 -8.12 -3.12
C PRO A 30 -2.39 -8.98 -1.85
N LEU A 31 -2.62 -10.27 -2.05
CA LEU A 31 -2.37 -11.27 -1.01
C LEU A 31 -0.87 -11.31 -0.68
N GLU A 32 -0.52 -11.60 0.56
CA GLU A 32 0.89 -11.67 0.97
C GLU A 32 1.64 -12.79 0.24
N SER A 33 0.95 -13.89 -0.08
CA SER A 33 1.46 -14.99 -0.91
C SER A 33 1.87 -14.56 -2.33
N ASN A 34 1.38 -13.42 -2.78
CA ASN A 34 1.58 -12.91 -4.13
C ASN A 34 2.69 -11.86 -4.20
N ILE A 35 3.41 -11.64 -3.10
CA ILE A 35 4.50 -10.67 -3.01
C ILE A 35 5.82 -11.43 -2.89
N SER A 36 6.73 -11.18 -3.83
CA SER A 36 8.11 -11.64 -3.74
C SER A 36 9.00 -10.50 -3.27
N TRP A 37 9.56 -10.65 -2.07
CA TRP A 37 10.53 -9.72 -1.50
C TRP A 37 11.94 -10.10 -1.95
N GLU A 38 12.70 -9.13 -2.43
CA GLU A 38 14.10 -9.34 -2.82
C GLU A 38 15.03 -9.17 -1.60
N SER A 39 14.78 -8.15 -0.78
CA SER A 39 15.49 -7.89 0.49
C SER A 39 14.79 -6.78 1.29
N GLY A 40 15.23 -6.57 2.53
CA GLY A 40 15.02 -5.35 3.32
C GLY A 40 13.68 -5.21 4.03
N LEU A 41 12.73 -6.14 3.87
CA LEU A 41 11.44 -6.08 4.59
C LEU A 41 11.63 -6.16 6.12
N ASP A 42 12.58 -6.96 6.57
CA ASP A 42 12.99 -7.18 7.95
C ASP A 42 13.71 -5.97 8.58
N GLU A 43 14.26 -5.08 7.75
CA GLU A 43 14.90 -3.83 8.19
C GLU A 43 13.90 -2.65 8.30
N MET A 44 12.65 -2.86 7.90
CA MET A 44 11.62 -1.82 7.94
C MET A 44 11.11 -1.61 9.36
N THR A 45 10.72 -0.37 9.65
CA THR A 45 9.99 -0.05 10.87
C THR A 45 8.50 0.15 10.60
N THR A 46 7.68 0.15 11.65
CA THR A 46 6.23 0.35 11.53
C THR A 46 5.70 1.41 12.47
N TYR A 47 4.62 2.06 12.05
CA TYR A 47 3.87 3.01 12.85
C TYR A 47 2.36 2.69 12.79
N THR A 48 1.69 2.78 13.94
CA THR A 48 0.23 2.61 14.04
C THR A 48 -0.39 3.88 14.63
N PHE A 49 -1.60 4.22 14.19
CA PHE A 49 -2.37 5.33 14.73
C PHE A 49 -3.86 4.96 14.83
N GLY A 50 -4.64 5.83 15.47
CA GLY A 50 -6.07 5.63 15.65
C GLY A 50 -6.36 4.30 16.36
N GLN A 51 -7.20 3.46 15.75
CA GLN A 51 -7.57 2.15 16.29
C GLN A 51 -6.49 1.07 16.11
N LYS A 52 -5.28 1.45 15.65
CA LYS A 52 -4.09 0.59 15.49
C LYS A 52 -4.30 -0.65 14.63
N ARG A 53 -5.27 -0.61 13.70
CA ARG A 53 -5.61 -1.73 12.82
C ARG A 53 -4.61 -1.97 11.70
N ILE A 54 -3.90 -0.93 11.26
CA ILE A 54 -2.93 -1.01 10.17
C ILE A 54 -1.58 -0.53 10.70
N ALA A 55 -0.56 -1.38 10.57
CA ALA A 55 0.83 -1.04 10.74
C ALA A 55 1.38 -0.49 9.42
N HIS A 56 1.64 0.82 9.37
CA HIS A 56 2.25 1.48 8.22
C HIS A 56 3.74 1.20 8.22
N THR A 57 4.25 0.59 7.15
CA THR A 57 5.64 0.12 7.01
C THR A 57 6.45 1.11 6.19
N PHE A 58 7.63 1.48 6.68
CA PHE A 58 8.54 2.43 6.02
C PHE A 58 10.00 2.19 6.39
N CYS A 59 10.91 2.70 5.55
CA CYS A 59 12.34 2.65 5.81
C CYS A 59 12.71 3.63 6.95
N PRO A 60 13.35 3.17 8.04
CA PRO A 60 13.74 4.05 9.14
C PRO A 60 14.81 5.07 8.75
N THR A 61 15.57 4.81 7.68
CA THR A 61 16.68 5.66 7.23
C THR A 61 16.23 6.80 6.33
N CYS A 62 15.38 6.53 5.33
CA CYS A 62 14.97 7.53 4.34
C CYS A 62 13.48 7.92 4.41
N GLY A 63 12.68 7.25 5.23
CA GLY A 63 11.25 7.55 5.41
C GLY A 63 10.33 7.03 4.30
N THR A 64 10.86 6.39 3.24
CA THR A 64 10.04 5.84 2.15
C THR A 64 8.99 4.86 2.68
N SER A 65 7.72 5.17 2.48
CA SER A 65 6.60 4.31 2.87
C SER A 65 6.27 3.31 1.77
N ILE A 66 6.46 2.03 2.08
CA ILE A 66 6.18 0.91 1.16
C ILE A 66 4.74 0.41 1.28
N GLY A 67 3.99 0.87 2.28
CA GLY A 67 2.58 0.54 2.47
C GLY A 67 2.25 0.17 3.91
N GLY A 68 1.50 -0.90 4.13
CA GLY A 68 1.15 -1.35 5.47
C GLY A 68 0.39 -2.67 5.51
N LYS A 69 0.30 -3.26 6.70
CA LYS A 69 -0.35 -4.55 6.93
C LYS A 69 -1.32 -4.45 8.10
N SER A 70 -2.39 -5.25 8.06
CA SER A 70 -3.26 -5.39 9.21
C SER A 70 -2.54 -5.97 10.42
N THR A 71 -2.90 -5.46 11.60
CA THR A 71 -2.48 -6.00 12.90
C THR A 71 -3.45 -7.05 13.45
N HIS A 72 -4.57 -7.30 12.75
CA HIS A 72 -5.61 -8.25 13.16
C HIS A 72 -5.93 -9.23 12.03
N ALA A 73 -5.90 -10.53 12.31
CA ALA A 73 -6.19 -11.58 11.34
C ALA A 73 -7.57 -11.40 10.66
N ASN A 74 -8.59 -11.00 11.43
CA ASN A 74 -9.97 -10.86 10.94
C ASN A 74 -10.23 -9.53 10.21
N PHE A 75 -9.19 -8.75 9.92
CA PHE A 75 -9.31 -7.46 9.22
C PHE A 75 -8.30 -7.43 8.08
N PHE A 76 -8.63 -7.97 6.91
CA PHE A 76 -7.70 -8.05 5.77
C PHE A 76 -6.34 -8.67 6.14
N GLY A 77 -6.33 -9.73 6.97
CA GLY A 77 -5.11 -10.31 7.54
C GLY A 77 -4.14 -10.92 6.52
N ASP A 78 -4.69 -11.37 5.39
CA ASP A 78 -3.92 -12.00 4.31
C ASP A 78 -3.44 -11.00 3.25
N ASN A 79 -3.92 -9.74 3.31
CA ASN A 79 -3.54 -8.70 2.36
C ASN A 79 -2.46 -7.79 2.95
N ARG A 80 -1.63 -7.25 2.05
CA ARG A 80 -0.73 -6.15 2.35
C ARG A 80 -0.99 -5.00 1.40
N ALA A 81 -1.15 -3.80 1.95
CA ALA A 81 -1.15 -2.58 1.15
C ALA A 81 0.28 -2.30 0.68
N ILE A 82 0.44 -2.06 -0.63
CA ILE A 82 1.73 -1.76 -1.27
C ILE A 82 1.63 -0.44 -2.02
N ASN A 83 2.54 0.48 -1.73
CA ASN A 83 2.63 1.76 -2.44
C ASN A 83 3.25 1.53 -3.82
N VAL A 84 2.47 1.74 -4.89
CA VAL A 84 2.90 1.50 -6.27
C VAL A 84 4.13 2.32 -6.66
N SER A 85 4.30 3.51 -6.05
CA SER A 85 5.46 4.37 -6.29
C SER A 85 6.79 3.76 -5.83
N THR A 86 6.74 2.67 -5.06
CA THR A 86 7.92 1.94 -4.54
C THR A 86 8.25 0.68 -5.33
N LEU A 87 7.50 0.39 -6.40
CA LEU A 87 7.76 -0.73 -7.30
C LEU A 87 8.71 -0.27 -8.42
N ASN A 88 9.80 -1.03 -8.60
CA ASN A 88 10.76 -0.78 -9.67
C ASN A 88 10.14 -1.05 -11.05
N ARG A 89 10.52 -0.25 -12.04
CA ARG A 89 10.12 -0.37 -13.47
C ARG A 89 8.64 -0.13 -13.79
N LEU A 90 7.91 0.59 -12.94
CA LEU A 90 6.62 1.16 -13.37
C LEU A 90 6.85 2.51 -14.03
N MET A 91 6.43 2.62 -15.29
CA MET A 91 6.06 3.93 -15.82
C MET A 91 4.73 4.30 -15.15
N LEU A 92 4.71 5.33 -14.32
CA LEU A 92 3.52 5.79 -13.58
C LEU A 92 2.41 6.39 -14.49
N CYS A 93 2.45 6.13 -15.80
CA CYS A 93 1.55 6.75 -16.78
C CYS A 93 0.91 5.69 -17.70
N PRO A 94 -0.44 5.62 -17.82
CA PRO A 94 -1.48 6.19 -16.98
C PRO A 94 -2.11 5.10 -16.11
N LEU A 95 -1.71 5.02 -14.84
CA LEU A 95 -2.47 4.19 -13.89
C LEU A 95 -3.79 4.89 -13.58
N HIS A 96 -4.91 4.33 -14.05
CA HIS A 96 -6.23 4.75 -13.60
C HIS A 96 -6.40 4.33 -12.14
N TYR A 97 -6.56 5.29 -11.22
CA TYR A 97 -6.74 5.02 -9.81
C TYR A 97 -8.11 5.48 -9.32
N LYS A 98 -8.73 4.69 -8.45
CA LYS A 98 -9.98 5.05 -7.78
C LYS A 98 -9.65 5.72 -6.45
N SER A 99 -10.33 6.82 -6.14
CA SER A 99 -10.28 7.36 -4.78
C SER A 99 -11.18 6.52 -3.88
N THR A 100 -10.65 6.08 -2.74
CA THR A 100 -11.48 5.45 -1.72
C THR A 100 -11.37 6.23 -0.41
N GLY A 101 -12.53 6.56 0.13
CA GLY A 101 -12.64 7.21 1.42
C GLY A 101 -12.96 6.24 2.54
N ARG A 102 -12.64 6.62 3.78
CA ARG A 102 -13.12 5.94 5.00
C ARG A 102 -14.65 5.86 5.11
N ASN A 103 -15.42 6.44 4.18
CA ASN A 103 -16.89 6.42 4.14
C ASN A 103 -17.54 6.67 2.76
N GLN A 104 -16.83 6.58 1.62
CA GLN A 104 -17.47 6.68 0.28
C GLN A 104 -16.50 6.25 -0.82
N SER A 105 -16.99 5.43 -1.75
CA SER A 105 -16.36 5.11 -3.02
C SER A 105 -16.95 6.03 -4.08
N THR A 106 -16.25 7.13 -4.39
CA THR A 106 -16.58 7.97 -5.54
C THR A 106 -15.43 7.82 -6.54
N ILE A 107 -15.76 7.26 -7.71
CA ILE A 107 -14.87 7.23 -8.86
C ILE A 107 -14.68 8.69 -9.28
N LEU A 108 -13.44 9.15 -9.33
CA LEU A 108 -13.09 10.40 -9.98
C LEU A 108 -12.70 10.00 -11.41
N ASP A 109 -13.51 10.46 -12.37
CA ASP A 109 -13.25 10.36 -13.80
C ASP A 109 -12.12 11.31 -14.23
#